data_AF-A0A532AIJ5-F1
#
_entry.id   AF-A0A532AIJ5-F1
#
_cell.length_a   1.000
_cell.length_b   1.000
_cell.length_c   1.000
_cell.angle_alpha   90.00
_cell.angle_beta   90.00
_cell.angle_gamma   90.00
#
_symmetry.space_group_name_H-M   'P 1'
#
loop_
_entity.id
_entity.type
_entity.pdbx_description
1 polymer ?
#
loop_
_entity_poly.entity_id
_entity_poly.type
_entity_poly.pdbx_seq_one_letter_code
_entity_poly.pdbx_strand_id
1 'polypeptide(L)'
;QLYDHDLGIKVRLRFDPYFFAWSLRFLRQCTHKRMRANTDVKLRLALYSRDCINAVSAETSIHYDERKKGILYFFRSQQSFDTGSDNYRYLGEHGLPIEIVGRDRLVEL
;
A
#
# COMPACT_ATOMS: atom_id res chain seq x y z
N GLN A 1 -16.61 10.99 -9.16
CA GLN A 1 -17.99 11.44 -8.84
C GLN A 1 -18.32 10.89 -7.45
N LEU A 2 -18.84 11.71 -6.53
CA LEU A 2 -18.98 11.40 -5.09
C LEU A 2 -20.10 10.40 -4.75
N TYR A 3 -20.76 9.83 -5.77
CA TYR A 3 -21.93 8.94 -5.68
C TYR A 3 -21.62 7.52 -6.15
N ASP A 4 -20.35 7.15 -6.21
CA ASP A 4 -19.95 5.77 -6.51
C ASP A 4 -20.23 4.88 -5.28
N HIS A 5 -20.96 3.78 -5.51
CA HIS A 5 -21.42 2.90 -4.44
C HIS A 5 -20.29 1.97 -3.91
N ASP A 6 -19.14 1.96 -4.59
CA ASP A 6 -17.93 1.19 -4.25
C ASP A 6 -16.85 2.02 -3.51
N LEU A 7 -17.17 3.23 -3.06
CA LEU A 7 -16.28 4.02 -2.21
C LEU A 7 -16.16 3.36 -0.82
N GLY A 8 -14.93 3.05 -0.40
CA GLY A 8 -14.63 2.44 0.91
C GLY A 8 -15.03 3.29 2.13
N ILE A 9 -15.48 4.53 1.93
CA ILE A 9 -15.99 5.41 2.98
C ILE A 9 -17.38 5.93 2.57
N LYS A 10 -18.42 5.46 3.27
CA LYS A 10 -19.78 5.98 3.14
C LYS A 10 -19.93 7.26 3.97
N VAL A 11 -19.86 8.41 3.32
CA VAL A 11 -20.03 9.70 3.99
C VAL A 11 -21.52 10.00 4.15
N ARG A 12 -22.03 9.92 5.39
CA ARG A 12 -23.34 10.48 5.75
C ARG A 12 -23.13 11.87 6.30
N LEU A 13 -23.59 12.88 5.55
CA LEU A 13 -23.55 14.28 5.98
C LEU A 13 -24.56 14.47 7.12
N ARG A 14 -24.13 14.22 8.36
CA ARG A 14 -24.81 14.64 9.58
C ARG A 14 -24.09 15.89 10.10
N PHE A 15 -24.82 16.82 10.70
CA PHE A 15 -24.24 17.97 11.40
C PHE A 15 -23.54 17.49 12.69
N ASP A 16 -22.35 16.94 12.54
CA ASP A 16 -21.49 16.49 13.63
C ASP A 16 -20.18 17.31 13.61
N PRO A 17 -19.97 18.23 14.57
CA PRO A 17 -18.74 19.03 14.67
C PRO A 17 -17.47 18.18 14.73
N TYR A 18 -17.51 17.01 15.37
CA TYR A 18 -16.38 16.10 15.45
C TYR A 18 -16.08 15.48 14.08
N PHE A 19 -17.12 15.08 13.34
CA PHE A 19 -16.97 14.58 11.98
C PHE A 19 -16.33 15.63 11.05
N PHE A 20 -16.73 16.90 11.14
CA PHE A 20 -16.11 17.95 10.34
C PHE A 20 -14.65 18.21 10.72
N ALA A 21 -14.34 18.27 12.02
CA ALA A 21 -12.98 18.46 12.50
C ALA A 21 -12.06 17.30 12.06
N TRP A 22 -12.53 16.06 12.18
CA TRP A 22 -11.82 14.88 11.71
C TRP A 22 -11.65 14.89 10.18
N SER A 23 -12.70 15.23 9.43
CA SER A 23 -12.66 15.28 7.97
C SER A 23 -11.64 16.29 7.47
N LEU A 24 -11.56 17.48 8.09
CA LEU A 24 -10.55 18.48 7.75
C LEU A 24 -9.12 17.98 8.04
N ARG A 25 -8.93 17.27 9.16
CA ARG A 25 -7.63 16.64 9.48
C ARG A 25 -7.27 15.56 8.47
N PHE A 26 -8.23 14.74 8.05
CA PHE A 26 -8.04 13.71 7.02
C PHE A 26 -7.65 14.33 5.68
N LEU A 27 -8.41 15.31 5.19
CA LEU A 27 -8.12 16.00 3.93
C LEU A 27 -6.72 16.66 3.94
N ARG A 28 -6.29 17.20 5.08
CA ARG A 28 -4.93 17.73 5.25
C ARG A 28 -3.84 16.66 5.07
N GLN A 29 -4.13 15.39 5.35
CA GLN A 29 -3.23 14.25 5.15
C GLN A 29 -3.27 13.70 3.70
N CYS A 30 -4.32 14.00 2.92
CA CYS A 30 -4.44 13.60 1.51
C CYS A 30 -3.54 14.41 0.55
N THR A 31 -2.73 15.35 1.06
CA THR A 31 -1.74 16.06 0.24
C THR A 31 -0.58 15.14 -0.12
N HIS A 32 -0.03 15.26 -1.33
CA HIS A 32 1.03 14.39 -1.83
C HIS A 32 2.24 14.30 -0.90
N LYS A 33 2.66 15.44 -0.32
CA LYS A 33 3.77 15.51 0.63
C LYS A 33 3.49 14.72 1.92
N ARG A 34 2.29 14.87 2.50
CA ARG A 34 1.93 14.15 3.73
C ARG A 34 1.65 12.68 3.47
N MET A 35 1.02 12.35 2.35
CA MET A 35 0.83 10.98 1.89
C MET A 35 2.18 10.25 1.81
N ARG A 36 3.19 10.83 1.13
CA ARG A 36 4.54 10.24 1.05
C ARG A 36 5.18 10.04 2.43
N ALA A 37 5.22 11.07 3.26
CA ALA A 37 5.77 10.97 4.61
C ALA A 37 5.08 9.87 5.46
N ASN A 38 3.76 9.75 5.35
CA ASN A 38 2.99 8.71 6.03
C ASN A 38 3.30 7.32 5.45
N THR A 39 3.47 7.21 4.13
CA THR A 39 3.87 5.98 3.45
C THR A 39 5.25 5.51 3.91
N ASP A 40 6.22 6.42 4.07
CA ASP A 40 7.57 6.06 4.52
C ASP A 40 7.56 5.44 5.93
N VAL A 41 6.81 6.04 6.86
CA VAL A 41 6.65 5.50 8.22
C VAL A 41 6.01 4.11 8.18
N LYS A 42 4.95 3.95 7.38
CA LYS A 42 4.27 2.65 7.20
C LYS A 42 5.20 1.60 6.60
N LEU A 43 6.00 1.99 5.60
CA LEU A 43 6.93 1.09 4.92
C LEU A 43 8.02 0.60 5.88
N ARG A 44 8.63 1.50 6.66
CA ARG A 44 9.63 1.12 7.67
C ARG A 44 9.06 0.14 8.69
N LEU A 45 7.84 0.40 9.17
CA LEU A 45 7.17 -0.50 10.11
C LEU A 45 6.89 -1.87 9.48
N ALA A 46 6.45 -1.90 8.22
CA ALA A 46 6.16 -3.14 7.50
C ALA A 46 7.44 -3.98 7.28
N LEU A 47 8.54 -3.35 6.85
CA LEU A 47 9.82 -4.02 6.66
C LEU A 47 10.35 -4.58 7.99
N TYR A 48 10.32 -3.78 9.05
CA TYR A 48 10.70 -4.23 10.39
C TYR A 48 9.84 -5.42 10.86
N SER A 49 8.51 -5.34 10.71
CA SER A 49 7.61 -6.44 11.08
C SER A 49 7.90 -7.71 10.30
N ARG A 50 8.23 -7.61 9.01
CA ARG A 50 8.61 -8.76 8.18
C ARG A 50 9.89 -9.41 8.73
N ASP A 51 10.89 -8.60 9.04
CA ASP A 51 12.18 -9.09 9.52
C ASP A 51 12.04 -9.73 10.91
N CYS A 52 11.20 -9.18 11.80
CA CYS A 52 10.86 -9.80 13.08
C CYS A 52 10.18 -11.17 12.91
N ILE A 53 9.19 -11.27 12.01
CA ILE A 53 8.50 -12.55 11.75
C ILE A 53 9.51 -13.58 11.26
N ASN A 54 10.37 -13.22 10.31
CA ASN A 54 11.40 -14.11 9.78
C ASN A 54 12.37 -14.58 10.88
N ALA A 55 12.81 -13.68 11.77
CA ALA A 55 13.70 -14.01 12.88
C ALA A 55 13.04 -14.99 13.87
N VAL A 56 11.80 -14.70 14.28
CA VAL A 56 11.04 -15.57 15.19
C VAL A 56 10.82 -16.95 14.58
N SER A 57 10.48 -17.02 13.29
CA SER A 57 10.31 -18.29 12.58
C SER A 57 11.61 -19.10 12.54
N ALA A 58 12.76 -18.45 12.37
CA ALA A 58 14.07 -19.10 12.38
C ALA A 58 14.48 -19.61 13.77
N GLU A 59 14.22 -18.84 14.83
CA GLU A 59 14.58 -19.20 16.21
C GLU A 59 13.72 -20.33 16.76
N THR A 60 12.42 -20.29 16.50
CA THR A 60 11.44 -21.18 17.15
C THR A 60 11.21 -22.48 16.40
N SER A 61 11.68 -22.59 15.15
CA SER A 61 11.36 -23.71 14.26
C SER A 61 9.85 -23.98 14.11
N ILE A 62 9.01 -22.97 14.36
CA ILE A 62 7.56 -23.08 14.19
C ILE A 62 7.27 -23.12 12.69
N HIS A 63 6.73 -24.25 12.23
CA HIS A 63 6.25 -24.40 10.87
C HIS A 63 4.83 -23.82 10.75
N TYR A 64 4.67 -22.86 9.84
CA TYR A 64 3.38 -22.32 9.40
C TYR A 64 3.37 -22.28 7.86
N ASP A 65 2.22 -22.02 7.24
CA ASP A 65 2.11 -21.87 5.78
C ASP A 65 2.77 -20.56 5.31
N GLU A 66 4.10 -20.50 5.40
CA GLU A 66 4.89 -19.35 4.97
C GLU A 66 5.00 -19.30 3.45
N ARG A 67 4.66 -18.14 2.86
CA ARG A 67 4.80 -17.92 1.42
C ARG A 67 5.92 -16.93 1.16
N LYS A 68 7.07 -17.46 0.76
CA LYS A 68 8.28 -16.68 0.41
C LYS A 68 8.45 -16.42 -1.09
N LYS A 69 7.47 -16.82 -1.92
CA LYS A 69 7.51 -16.65 -3.39
C LYS A 69 7.29 -15.21 -3.87
N GLY A 70 7.12 -14.25 -2.96
CA GLY A 70 6.79 -12.87 -3.30
C GLY A 70 5.30 -12.68 -3.63
N ILE A 71 4.96 -11.46 -4.06
CA ILE A 71 3.59 -11.06 -4.39
C ILE A 71 3.61 -10.41 -5.78
N LEU A 72 2.72 -10.87 -6.65
CA LEU A 72 2.54 -10.30 -7.98
C LEU A 72 1.22 -9.50 -8.04
N TYR A 73 1.32 -8.22 -8.38
CA TYR A 73 0.17 -7.33 -8.50
C TYR A 73 -0.18 -7.10 -9.97
N PHE A 74 -1.40 -7.50 -10.36
CA PHE A 74 -1.91 -7.33 -11.71
C PHE A 74 -2.75 -6.05 -11.83
N PHE A 75 -2.53 -5.32 -12.92
CA PHE A 75 -3.32 -4.17 -13.31
C PHE A 75 -4.18 -4.53 -14.52
N ARG A 76 -5.46 -4.15 -14.49
CA ARG A 76 -6.43 -4.52 -15.54
C ARG A 76 -6.42 -3.57 -16.74
N SER A 77 -5.80 -2.40 -16.62
CA SER A 77 -5.69 -1.40 -17.69
C SER A 77 -4.30 -0.77 -17.67
N GLN A 78 -3.83 -0.34 -18.85
CA GLN A 78 -2.54 0.35 -18.97
C GLN A 78 -2.52 1.62 -18.12
N GLN A 79 -3.60 2.40 -18.11
CA GLN A 79 -3.72 3.61 -17.30
C GLN A 79 -3.55 3.35 -15.80
N SER A 80 -4.16 2.28 -15.27
CA SER A 80 -4.01 1.91 -13.85
C SER A 80 -2.61 1.39 -13.54
N PHE A 81 -1.99 0.68 -14.49
CA PHE A 81 -0.60 0.25 -14.39
C PHE A 81 0.34 1.45 -14.33
N ASP A 82 0.23 2.40 -15.26
CA ASP A 82 1.11 3.57 -15.30
C ASP A 82 0.99 4.40 -14.01
N THR A 83 -0.25 4.70 -13.60
CA THR A 83 -0.53 5.46 -12.37
C THR A 83 -0.06 4.73 -11.11
N GLY A 84 -0.24 3.40 -11.06
CA GLY A 84 0.18 2.57 -9.94
C GLY A 84 1.70 2.41 -9.89
N SER A 85 2.35 2.30 -11.05
CA SER A 85 3.79 2.04 -11.19
C SER A 85 4.62 3.14 -10.53
N ASP A 86 4.17 4.39 -10.57
CA ASP A 86 4.87 5.50 -9.92
C ASP A 86 4.92 5.35 -8.40
N ASN A 87 3.82 4.89 -7.78
CA ASN A 87 3.77 4.62 -6.34
C ASN A 87 4.67 3.43 -5.98
N TYR A 88 4.65 2.37 -6.79
CA TYR A 88 5.50 1.19 -6.57
C TYR A 88 6.98 1.49 -6.81
N ARG A 89 7.33 2.34 -7.78
CA ARG A 89 8.70 2.83 -7.99
C ARG A 89 9.19 3.60 -6.78
N TYR A 90 8.37 4.49 -6.23
CA TYR A 90 8.69 5.20 -4.99
C TYR A 90 8.97 4.24 -3.84
N LEU A 91 8.12 3.21 -3.63
CA LEU A 91 8.37 2.19 -2.61
C LEU A 91 9.66 1.40 -2.87
N GLY A 92 9.96 1.12 -4.14
CA GLY A 92 11.19 0.50 -4.62
C GLY A 92 12.44 1.26 -4.18
N GLU A 93 12.45 2.56 -4.46
CA GLU A 93 13.52 3.48 -4.06
C GLU A 93 13.70 3.58 -2.53
N HIS A 94 12.66 3.30 -1.76
CA HIS A 94 12.65 3.37 -0.29
C HIS A 94 12.87 2.01 0.40
N GLY A 95 13.38 1.02 -0.34
CA GLY A 95 13.92 -0.23 0.23
C GLY A 95 12.98 -1.44 0.17
N LEU A 96 11.83 -1.34 -0.52
CA LEU A 96 11.00 -2.50 -0.81
C LEU A 96 11.41 -3.11 -2.15
N PRO A 97 11.91 -4.37 -2.21
CA PRO A 97 12.29 -4.98 -3.49
C PRO A 97 11.07 -5.11 -4.40
N ILE A 98 11.02 -4.30 -5.46
CA ILE A 98 9.92 -4.25 -6.43
C ILE A 98 10.52 -4.23 -7.83
N GLU A 99 10.00 -5.10 -8.69
CA GLU A 99 10.25 -5.07 -10.13
C GLU A 99 8.96 -4.63 -10.84
N ILE A 100 9.05 -3.64 -11.71
CA ILE A 100 7.93 -3.23 -12.57
C ILE A 100 8.01 -4.08 -13.84
N VAL A 101 7.05 -5.01 -13.97
CA VAL A 101 7.07 -6.06 -14.98
C VAL A 101 6.07 -5.73 -16.09
N GLY A 102 6.56 -5.67 -17.34
CA GLY A 102 5.74 -5.56 -18.54
C GLY A 102 5.14 -6.91 -18.95
N ARG A 103 4.29 -6.91 -19.98
CA ARG A 103 3.56 -8.12 -20.42
C ARG A 103 4.49 -9.26 -20.87
N ASP A 104 5.59 -8.93 -21.55
CA ASP A 104 6.55 -9.91 -22.04
C ASP A 104 7.37 -10.51 -20.89
N ARG A 105 7.88 -9.66 -19.99
CA ARG A 105 8.64 -10.08 -18.80
C ARG A 105 7.80 -10.94 -17.85
N LEU A 106 6.49 -10.72 -17.79
CA LEU A 106 5.58 -11.50 -16.96
C LEU A 106 5.51 -12.98 -17.38
N VAL A 107 5.68 -13.30 -18.66
CA VAL A 107 5.62 -14.68 -19.16
C VAL A 107 6.89 -15.47 -18.81
N GLU A 108 7.98 -14.77 -18.50
CA GLU A 108 9.28 -15.36 -18.18
C GLU A 108 9.47 -15.65 -16.67
N LEU A 109 8.58 -15.15 -15.81
CA LEU A 109 8.62 -15.30 -14.35
C LEU A 109 7.89 -16.56 -13.88
#